data_AF-A0A2V8PNF3-F1
#
_entry.id   AF-A0A2V8PNF3-F1
#
_cell.length_a   1.000
_cell.length_b   1.000
_cell.length_c   1.000
_cell.angle_alpha   90.00
_cell.angle_beta   90.00
_cell.angle_gamma   90.00
#
_symmetry.space_group_name_H-M   'P 1'
#
loop_
_entity.id
_entity.type
_entity.pdbx_description
1 polymer ?
#
loop_
_entity_poly.entity_id
_entity_poly.type
_entity_poly.pdbx_seq_one_letter_code
_entity_poly.pdbx_strand_id
1 'polypeptide(L)'
;MPRKIVDFSAISKIIRDEPFYLHFWESTPQEALAFLKNPRAELEKMGIKLPANCRIETTIENHDYLSEHTGGLAKANGTIICGTGGGNVGKNYYKVSFYAHSKATVGKFTKKKALLHSENETERR
;
A
#
# COMPACT_ATOMS: atom_id res chain seq x y z
N MET A 1 -3.78 11.93 5.85
CA MET A 1 -2.60 11.57 5.04
C MET A 1 -2.20 10.20 5.55
N PRO A 2 -2.18 9.18 4.68
CA PRO A 2 -1.89 7.82 5.11
C PRO A 2 -0.57 7.77 5.86
N ARG A 3 -0.53 6.87 6.84
CA ARG A 3 0.56 6.78 7.81
C ARG A 3 1.49 5.65 7.43
N LYS A 4 2.73 5.72 7.92
CA LYS A 4 3.75 4.67 7.77
C LYS A 4 3.97 4.24 6.31
N ILE A 5 4.14 5.24 5.45
CA ILE A 5 4.48 5.01 4.05
C ILE A 5 5.90 4.42 3.99
N VAL A 6 6.04 3.33 3.25
CA VAL A 6 7.32 2.68 2.92
C VAL A 6 7.44 2.71 1.40
N ASP A 7 8.42 3.47 0.91
CA ASP A 7 8.77 3.54 -0.51
C ASP A 7 9.97 2.63 -0.78
N PHE A 8 9.74 1.51 -1.48
CA PHE A 8 10.79 0.56 -1.81
C PHE A 8 11.74 1.10 -2.89
N SER A 9 11.25 2.00 -3.75
CA SER A 9 12.02 2.68 -4.79
C SER A 9 12.98 3.72 -4.20
N ALA A 10 12.66 4.27 -3.02
CA ALA A 10 13.59 5.12 -2.28
C ALA A 10 14.80 4.34 -1.74
N ILE A 11 14.62 3.07 -1.35
CA ILE A 11 15.66 2.26 -0.70
C ILE A 11 16.46 1.36 -1.65
N SER A 12 15.93 0.99 -2.83
CA SER A 12 16.63 0.17 -3.82
C SER A 12 16.88 0.94 -5.11
N LYS A 13 18.17 1.05 -5.50
CA LYS A 13 18.56 1.68 -6.76
C LYS A 13 18.01 0.90 -7.97
N ILE A 14 18.05 -0.43 -7.93
CA ILE A 14 17.49 -1.28 -8.99
C ILE A 14 16.00 -0.98 -9.19
N ILE A 15 15.20 -0.95 -8.12
CA ILE A 15 13.77 -0.64 -8.22
C ILE A 15 13.55 0.78 -8.77
N ARG A 16 14.38 1.74 -8.35
CA ARG A 16 14.30 3.14 -8.82
C ARG A 16 14.60 3.30 -10.31
N ASP A 17 15.60 2.56 -10.81
CA ASP A 17 16.05 2.64 -12.20
C ASP A 17 15.12 1.86 -13.15
N GLU A 18 14.36 0.90 -12.61
CA GLU A 18 13.30 0.19 -13.33
C GLU A 18 11.99 1.02 -13.39
N PRO A 19 11.09 0.79 -14.36
CA PRO A 19 9.80 1.46 -14.41
C PRO A 19 8.81 0.97 -13.34
N PHE A 20 9.29 0.21 -12.36
CA PHE A 20 8.50 -0.41 -11.30
C PHE A 20 8.53 0.47 -10.05
N TYR A 21 7.38 1.05 -9.73
CA TYR A 21 7.17 1.64 -8.41
C TYR A 21 6.68 0.56 -7.46
N LEU A 22 7.13 0.58 -6.21
CA LEU A 22 6.61 -0.29 -5.16
C LEU A 22 6.52 0.47 -3.83
N HIS A 23 5.32 0.46 -3.24
CA HIS A 23 5.00 1.22 -2.04
C HIS A 23 4.07 0.41 -1.13
N PHE A 24 4.19 0.66 0.17
CA PHE A 24 3.27 0.17 1.20
C PHE A 24 2.84 1.32 2.11
N TRP A 25 1.60 1.33 2.59
CA TRP A 25 1.15 2.32 3.57
C TRP A 25 -0.02 1.80 4.42
N GLU A 26 -0.23 2.42 5.58
CA GLU A 26 -1.41 2.22 6.43
C GLU A 26 -2.39 3.39 6.26
N SER A 27 -3.68 3.09 6.21
CA SER A 27 -4.77 4.07 6.12
C SER A 27 -5.84 3.80 7.18
N THR A 28 -6.49 4.85 7.66
CA THR A 28 -7.78 4.72 8.33
C THR A 28 -8.90 4.41 7.31
N PRO A 29 -10.09 3.97 7.74
CA PRO A 29 -11.25 3.83 6.86
C PRO A 29 -11.59 5.09 6.06
N GLN A 30 -11.50 6.26 6.68
CA GLN A 30 -11.78 7.54 6.01
C GLN A 30 -10.71 7.90 4.98
N GLU A 31 -9.43 7.58 5.25
CA GLU A 31 -8.34 7.79 4.31
C GLU A 31 -8.43 6.84 3.11
N ALA A 32 -8.78 5.57 3.34
CA ALA A 32 -9.04 4.63 2.25
C ALA A 32 -10.25 5.09 1.41
N LEU A 33 -11.32 5.60 2.04
CA LEU A 33 -12.46 6.16 1.31
C LEU A 33 -12.07 7.40 0.48
N ALA A 34 -11.21 8.28 1.01
CA ALA A 34 -10.69 9.42 0.25
C ALA A 34 -9.91 8.94 -0.99
N PHE A 35 -9.09 7.89 -0.84
CA PHE A 35 -8.37 7.27 -1.94
C PHE A 35 -9.32 6.72 -3.00
N LEU A 36 -10.34 5.96 -2.61
CA LEU A 36 -11.30 5.37 -3.55
C LEU A 36 -12.08 6.44 -4.34
N LYS A 37 -12.26 7.63 -3.77
CA LYS A 37 -12.88 8.78 -4.45
C LYS A 37 -11.93 9.48 -5.41
N ASN A 38 -10.66 9.63 -5.05
CA ASN A 38 -9.67 10.35 -5.85
C ASN A 38 -8.26 9.76 -5.66
N PRO A 39 -7.95 8.62 -6.31
CA PRO A 39 -6.75 7.87 -6.00
C PRO A 39 -5.48 8.61 -6.38
N ARG A 40 -5.50 9.39 -7.48
CA ARG A 40 -4.34 10.15 -7.93
C ARG A 40 -3.94 11.24 -6.95
N ALA A 41 -4.91 12.03 -6.48
CA ALA A 41 -4.63 13.10 -5.52
C ALA A 41 -4.11 12.53 -4.19
N GLU A 42 -4.64 11.38 -3.74
CA GLU A 42 -4.12 10.72 -2.53
C GLU A 42 -2.72 10.13 -2.73
N LEU A 43 -2.41 9.55 -3.90
CA LEU A 43 -1.04 9.10 -4.21
C LEU A 43 -0.04 10.25 -4.21
N GLU A 44 -0.40 11.41 -4.78
CA GLU A 44 0.49 12.59 -4.78
C GLU A 44 0.78 13.09 -3.36
N LYS A 45 -0.20 13.05 -2.45
CA LYS A 45 0.02 13.37 -1.03
C LYS A 45 1.00 12.41 -0.35
N MET A 46 1.15 11.20 -0.86
CA MET A 46 2.12 10.20 -0.40
C MET A 46 3.51 10.36 -1.04
N GLY A 47 3.67 11.32 -1.97
CA GLY A 47 4.89 11.50 -2.75
C GLY A 47 4.94 10.67 -4.03
N ILE A 48 3.87 9.93 -4.36
CA ILE A 48 3.79 9.05 -5.52
C ILE A 48 3.18 9.81 -6.68
N LYS A 49 4.03 10.34 -7.57
CA LYS A 49 3.59 11.07 -8.76
C LYS A 49 3.58 10.15 -9.97
N LEU A 50 2.40 9.94 -10.54
CA LEU A 50 2.22 9.11 -11.73
C LEU A 50 1.96 9.96 -12.98
N PRO A 51 2.42 9.54 -14.16
CA PRO A 51 2.05 10.17 -15.42
C PRO A 51 0.52 10.30 -15.58
N ALA A 52 0.06 11.35 -16.26
CA ALA A 52 -1.37 11.64 -16.42
C ALA A 52 -2.13 10.50 -17.12
N ASN A 53 -1.49 9.84 -18.10
CA ASN A 53 -2.03 8.71 -18.85
C ASN A 53 -1.89 7.35 -18.14
N CYS A 54 -1.20 7.29 -17.00
CA CYS A 54 -1.07 6.06 -16.22
C CYS A 54 -2.39 5.78 -15.49
N ARG A 55 -3.00 4.63 -15.77
CA ARG A 55 -4.26 4.21 -15.14
C ARG A 55 -4.00 3.69 -13.73
N ILE A 56 -4.91 3.97 -12.80
CA ILE A 56 -4.84 3.44 -11.43
C ILE A 56 -5.90 2.35 -11.30
N GLU A 57 -5.47 1.13 -11.02
CA GLU A 57 -6.32 -0.05 -10.88
C GLU A 57 -6.36 -0.44 -9.40
N THR A 58 -7.54 -0.40 -8.77
CA THR A 58 -7.68 -0.70 -7.33
C THR A 58 -8.42 -2.01 -7.11
N THR A 59 -7.86 -2.88 -6.29
CA THR A 59 -8.47 -4.13 -5.80
C THR A 59 -8.71 -4.02 -4.30
N ILE A 60 -9.90 -4.41 -3.86
CA ILE A 60 -10.24 -4.53 -2.43
C ILE A 60 -10.27 -6.02 -2.10
N GLU A 61 -9.25 -6.46 -1.38
CA GLU A 61 -9.17 -7.80 -0.79
C GLU A 61 -10.00 -7.85 0.49
N ASN A 62 -10.38 -9.06 0.92
CA ASN A 62 -11.20 -9.32 2.12
C ASN A 62 -12.35 -8.31 2.35
N HIS A 63 -13.07 -8.00 1.27
CA HIS A 63 -14.03 -6.91 1.21
C HIS A 63 -15.21 -7.10 2.18
N ASP A 64 -15.61 -8.34 2.43
CA ASP A 64 -16.60 -8.74 3.44
C ASP A 64 -16.16 -8.30 4.85
N TYR A 65 -14.93 -8.66 5.25
CA TYR A 65 -14.36 -8.27 6.52
C TYR A 65 -14.27 -6.74 6.65
N LEU A 66 -13.75 -6.07 5.61
CA LEU A 66 -13.67 -4.61 5.57
C LEU A 66 -15.05 -3.97 5.78
N SER A 67 -16.06 -4.45 5.05
CA SER A 67 -17.41 -3.89 5.10
C SER A 67 -18.04 -4.03 6.48
N GLU A 68 -17.99 -5.23 7.06
CA GLU A 68 -18.50 -5.52 8.39
C GLU A 68 -17.80 -4.68 9.47
N HIS A 69 -16.46 -4.63 9.42
CA HIS A 69 -15.66 -4.04 10.49
C HIS A 69 -15.46 -2.53 10.34
N THR A 70 -15.94 -1.90 9.27
CA THR A 70 -15.86 -0.44 9.11
C THR A 70 -17.21 0.20 8.82
N GLY A 71 -18.28 -0.59 8.66
CA GLY A 71 -19.56 -0.12 8.16
C GLY A 71 -19.43 0.44 6.75
N GLY A 72 -18.75 -0.28 5.85
CA GLY A 72 -18.48 0.19 4.48
C GLY A 72 -17.65 1.48 4.43
N LEU A 73 -16.58 1.53 5.22
CA LEU A 73 -15.68 2.68 5.40
C LEU A 73 -16.27 3.88 6.15
N ALA A 74 -17.48 3.78 6.70
CA ALA A 74 -18.14 4.89 7.39
C ALA A 74 -17.61 5.15 8.81
N LYS A 75 -17.01 4.16 9.49
CA LYS A 75 -16.64 4.23 10.91
C LYS A 75 -15.13 4.13 11.13
N ALA A 76 -14.59 4.99 12.01
CA ALA A 76 -13.23 4.86 12.54
C ALA A 76 -13.28 4.08 13.86
N ASN A 77 -12.95 2.79 13.83
CA ASN A 77 -13.11 1.89 14.99
C ASN A 77 -11.89 0.99 15.26
N GLY A 78 -10.69 1.44 14.87
CA GLY A 78 -9.42 0.73 15.12
C GLY A 78 -9.03 -0.30 14.05
N THR A 79 -9.87 -0.49 13.03
CA THR A 79 -9.50 -1.20 11.79
C THR A 79 -8.45 -0.41 11.02
N ILE A 80 -7.39 -1.09 10.59
CA ILE A 80 -6.35 -0.55 9.71
C ILE A 80 -6.58 -1.12 8.31
N ILE A 81 -6.46 -0.27 7.31
CA ILE A 81 -6.48 -0.68 5.90
C ILE A 81 -5.06 -0.51 5.35
N CYS A 82 -4.46 -1.61 4.95
CA CYS A 82 -3.14 -1.60 4.35
C CYS A 82 -3.26 -1.47 2.84
N GLY A 83 -2.54 -0.52 2.27
CA GLY A 83 -2.39 -0.37 0.83
C GLY A 83 -1.03 -0.89 0.39
N THR A 84 -1.02 -1.73 -0.63
CA THR A 84 0.18 -2.02 -1.44
C THR A 84 -0.03 -1.43 -2.81
N GLY A 85 0.92 -0.62 -3.26
CA GLY A 85 0.86 0.04 -4.55
C GLY A 85 2.08 -0.31 -5.37
N GLY A 86 1.88 -0.67 -6.62
CA GLY A 86 2.99 -0.83 -7.54
C GLY A 86 2.54 -1.04 -8.96
N GLY A 87 3.45 -0.80 -9.90
CA GLY A 87 3.11 -0.95 -11.31
C GLY A 87 4.22 -0.53 -12.23
N ASN A 88 4.02 -0.85 -13.51
CA ASN A 88 4.95 -0.51 -14.56
C ASN A 88 4.42 0.71 -15.30
N VAL A 89 5.00 1.88 -15.04
CA VAL A 89 4.59 3.12 -15.72
C VAL A 89 4.85 3.08 -17.22
N GLY A 90 5.84 2.31 -17.67
CA GLY A 90 6.08 2.05 -19.10
C GLY A 90 4.93 1.28 -19.77
N LYS A 91 4.10 0.58 -18.99
CA LYS A 91 2.86 -0.09 -19.44
C LYS A 91 1.60 0.71 -19.09
N ASN A 92 1.74 1.96 -18.64
CA ASN A 92 0.65 2.89 -18.31
C ASN A 92 -0.37 2.34 -17.28
N TYR A 93 0.10 1.60 -16.27
CA TYR A 93 -0.74 1.20 -15.14
C TYR A 93 -0.02 1.25 -13.80
N TYR A 94 -0.80 1.48 -12.75
CA TYR A 94 -0.41 1.39 -11.36
C TYR A 94 -1.49 0.64 -10.60
N LYS A 95 -1.14 -0.48 -9.99
CA LYS A 95 -2.07 -1.32 -9.23
C LYS A 95 -1.99 -0.98 -7.75
N VAL A 96 -3.14 -0.97 -7.11
CA VAL A 96 -3.28 -0.82 -5.67
C VAL A 96 -4.14 -1.95 -5.14
N SER A 97 -3.63 -2.69 -4.17
CA SER A 97 -4.41 -3.63 -3.37
C SER A 97 -4.65 -3.04 -1.99
N PHE A 98 -5.90 -3.06 -1.54
CA PHE A 98 -6.27 -2.77 -0.17
C PHE A 98 -6.73 -4.03 0.54
N TYR A 99 -6.29 -4.25 1.77
CA TYR A 99 -6.86 -5.24 2.66
C TYR A 99 -7.05 -4.64 4.06
N ALA A 100 -8.10 -5.06 4.77
CA ALA A 100 -8.40 -4.61 6.12
C ALA A 100 -7.91 -5.62 7.16
N HIS A 101 -7.45 -5.13 8.30
CA HIS A 101 -7.16 -5.97 9.46
C HIS A 101 -7.28 -5.20 10.77
N SER A 102 -7.40 -5.92 11.88
CA SER A 102 -7.34 -5.32 13.20
C SER A 102 -5.91 -4.97 13.60
N LYS A 103 -5.71 -3.79 14.19
CA LYS A 103 -4.43 -3.41 14.82
C LYS A 103 -3.96 -4.44 15.86
N ALA A 104 -4.89 -5.15 16.50
CA ALA A 104 -4.58 -6.18 17.50
C ALA A 104 -3.90 -7.43 16.90
N THR A 105 -3.82 -7.58 15.58
CA THR A 105 -3.15 -8.73 14.94
C THR A 105 -1.73 -8.43 14.45
N VAL A 106 -1.30 -7.16 14.48
CA VAL A 106 0.06 -6.75 14.11
C VAL A 106 1.07 -7.50 14.99
N GLY A 107 2.11 -8.06 14.35
CA GLY A 107 3.18 -8.76 15.06
C GLY A 107 2.85 -10.17 15.56
N LYS A 108 1.61 -10.64 15.50
CA LYS A 108 1.24 -11.99 15.99
C LYS A 108 1.92 -13.12 15.22
N PHE A 109 2.30 -12.89 13.97
CA PHE A 109 2.86 -13.91 13.08
C PHE A 109 4.34 -13.72 12.75
N THR A 110 5.04 -12.77 13.39
CA THR A 110 6.48 -12.54 13.12
C THR A 110 7.32 -13.77 13.40
N LYS A 111 7.04 -14.51 14.48
CA LYS A 111 7.73 -15.78 14.80
C LYS A 111 7.50 -16.91 13.77
N LYS A 112 6.54 -16.75 12.86
CA LYS A 112 6.25 -17.73 11.79
C LYS A 112 6.93 -17.38 10.46
N LYS A 113 7.59 -16.21 10.38
CA LYS A 113 8.31 -15.77 9.19
C LYS A 113 9.79 -16.03 9.40
N ALA A 114 10.36 -16.94 8.61
CA ALA A 114 11.80 -17.04 8.44
C ALA A 114 12.17 -16.22 7.20
N LEU A 115 13.00 -15.20 7.37
CA LEU A 115 13.58 -14.48 6.23
C LEU A 115 14.83 -15.25 5.79
N LEU A 116 14.94 -15.51 4.48
CA LEU A 116 16.13 -16.11 3.90
C LEU A 116 17.31 -15.15 3.82
N HIS A 117 17.04 -13.85 4.00
CA HIS A 117 18.00 -12.77 3.94
C HIS A 117 17.89 -11.90 5.20
N SER A 118 19.01 -11.35 5.66
CA SER A 118 18.99 -10.43 6.80
C SER A 118 18.45 -9.05 6.38
N GLU A 119 17.88 -8.30 7.34
CA GLU A 119 17.37 -6.94 7.09
C GLU A 119 18.45 -5.97 6.59
N ASN A 120 19.72 -6.29 6.86
CA ASN A 120 20.89 -5.51 6.45
C ASN A 120 21.66 -6.17 5.28
N GLU A 121 21.07 -7.16 4.60
CA GLU A 121 21.69 -7.82 3.46
C GLU A 121 21.65 -6.88 2.26
N THR A 122 22.58 -5.93 2.24
CA THR A 122 22.78 -5.04 1.10
C THR A 122 23.40 -5.89 -0.01
N GLU A 123 22.81 -5.80 -1.22
CA GLU A 123 23.16 -6.51 -2.46
C GLU A 123 24.49 -7.27 -2.37
N ARG A 124 24.43 -8.61 -2.40
CA ARG A 124 25.60 -9.49 -2.37
C ARG A 124 26.72 -8.88 -3.21
N ARG A 125 27.79 -8.45 -2.53
CA ARG A 125 28.97 -7.81 -3.12
C ARG A 125 29.54 -8.63 -4.26
#